data_AF-A0A2V1NIM7-F1
#
_entry.id   AF-A0A2V1NIM7-F1
#
_cell.length_a   1.000
_cell.length_b   1.000
_cell.length_c   1.000
_cell.angle_alpha   90.00
_cell.angle_beta   90.00
_cell.angle_gamma   90.00
#
_symmetry.space_group_name_H-M   'P 1'
#
loop_
_entity.id
_entity.type
_entity.pdbx_description
1 polymer ?
#
loop_
_entity_poly.entity_id
_entity_poly.type
_entity_poly.pdbx_seq_one_letter_code
_entity_poly.pdbx_strand_id
1 'polypeptide(L)'
;MDAASGRIERTKVALYACLPGGEFAAQLGSGEEKVLTDLRQYSEARDWVITCELIDRQSIGTALGDRPQWLRLQTLIERGEVQGIVTPMRRMCGLRDLEQTHLDTWLATHNAFVVPLWDRRPTPAP
;
A
#
# COMPACT_ATOMS: atom_id res chain seq x y z
N MET A 1 5.60 32.02 -27.57
CA MET A 1 4.62 30.95 -27.28
C MET A 1 5.37 29.66 -27.54
N ASP A 2 5.94 29.06 -26.50
CA ASP A 2 6.70 27.82 -26.62
C ASP A 2 6.20 26.80 -25.60
N ALA A 3 5.92 25.62 -26.14
CA ALA A 3 5.71 24.32 -25.51
C ALA A 3 5.01 24.33 -24.14
N ALA A 4 3.73 23.96 -24.16
CA ALA A 4 3.14 23.22 -23.06
C ALA A 4 4.05 22.02 -22.75
N SER A 5 4.96 22.21 -21.79
CA SER A 5 5.70 21.14 -21.13
C SER A 5 4.65 20.29 -20.43
N GLY A 6 4.03 19.37 -21.18
CA GLY A 6 3.14 18.33 -20.68
C GLY A 6 3.95 17.36 -19.84
N ARG A 7 4.47 17.84 -18.70
CA ARG A 7 5.05 16.99 -17.67
C ARG A 7 3.93 16.06 -17.24
N ILE A 8 4.00 14.83 -17.74
CA ILE A 8 3.23 13.73 -17.18
C ILE A 8 3.70 13.63 -15.73
N GLU A 9 2.86 14.10 -14.81
CA GLU A 9 3.15 13.95 -13.39
C GLU A 9 3.20 12.47 -13.08
N ARG A 10 4.35 12.00 -12.58
CA ARG A 10 4.50 10.61 -12.18
C ARG A 10 3.58 10.32 -11.01
N THR A 11 2.95 9.15 -11.04
CA THR A 11 2.09 8.67 -9.96
C THR A 11 2.89 8.54 -8.66
N LYS A 12 2.40 9.18 -7.59
CA LYS A 12 3.01 9.13 -6.26
C LYS A 12 2.39 8.00 -5.44
N VAL A 13 3.21 7.09 -4.92
CA VAL A 13 2.75 5.94 -4.15
C VAL A 13 3.45 5.82 -2.80
N ALA A 14 2.75 5.28 -1.82
CA ALA A 14 3.30 4.80 -0.56
C ALA A 14 3.43 3.29 -0.58
N LEU A 15 4.54 2.76 -0.06
CA LEU A 15 4.67 1.33 0.22
C LEU A 15 4.16 1.07 1.64
N TYR A 16 3.18 0.19 1.80
CA TYR A 16 2.58 -0.07 3.11
C TYR A 16 2.44 -1.56 3.41
N ALA A 17 2.84 -1.95 4.62
CA ALA A 17 2.61 -3.29 5.14
C ALA A 17 2.35 -3.27 6.66
N CYS A 18 1.55 -4.23 7.12
CA CYS A 18 1.33 -4.51 8.54
C CYS A 18 1.97 -5.87 8.86
N LEU A 19 3.17 -5.85 9.42
CA LEU A 19 3.99 -7.03 9.65
C LEU A 19 4.25 -7.14 11.16
N PRO A 20 3.70 -8.13 11.88
CA PRO A 20 4.02 -8.29 13.29
C PRO A 20 5.53 -8.47 13.43
N GLY A 21 6.14 -7.62 14.27
CA GLY A 21 7.58 -7.69 14.52
C GLY A 21 8.01 -9.03 15.16
N GLY A 22 9.31 -9.32 15.13
CA GLY A 22 9.91 -10.47 15.83
C GLY A 22 10.03 -11.75 15.00
N GLU A 23 10.16 -12.90 15.68
CA GLU A 23 10.40 -14.22 15.07
C GLU A 23 9.35 -14.64 14.02
N PHE A 24 8.14 -14.08 14.09
CA PHE A 24 7.08 -14.33 13.11
C PHE A 24 7.43 -13.78 11.72
N ALA A 25 8.11 -12.64 11.64
CA ALA A 25 8.61 -12.09 10.38
C ALA A 25 9.75 -12.95 9.79
N ALA A 26 10.51 -13.66 10.64
CA ALA A 26 11.53 -14.62 10.20
C ALA A 26 10.90 -15.93 9.68
N GLN A 27 9.78 -16.39 10.28
CA GLN A 27 9.07 -17.60 9.85
C GLN A 27 8.39 -17.48 8.48
N LEU A 28 8.03 -16.26 8.03
CA LEU A 28 7.48 -16.04 6.69
C LEU A 28 8.52 -16.14 5.56
N GLY A 29 9.80 -16.37 5.88
CA GLY A 29 10.88 -16.48 4.88
C GLY A 29 11.18 -15.17 4.14
N SER A 30 10.58 -14.06 4.59
CA SER A 30 10.66 -12.74 3.97
C SER A 30 10.55 -11.69 5.07
N GLY A 31 11.70 -11.30 5.62
CA GLY A 31 11.77 -10.19 6.57
C GLY A 31 11.23 -8.88 5.98
N GLU A 32 11.00 -7.89 6.85
CA GLU A 32 10.55 -6.53 6.51
C GLU A 32 11.29 -5.96 5.27
N GLU A 33 12.61 -6.18 5.21
CA GLU A 33 13.46 -5.75 4.08
C GLU A 33 13.10 -6.41 2.75
N LYS A 34 12.80 -7.71 2.74
CA LYS A 34 12.40 -8.41 1.52
C LYS A 34 11.04 -7.90 1.03
N VAL A 35 10.09 -7.71 1.95
CA VAL A 35 8.77 -7.16 1.63
C VAL A 35 8.93 -5.80 0.96
N LEU A 36 9.69 -4.87 1.58
CA LEU A 36 9.93 -3.54 1.02
C LEU A 36 10.66 -3.60 -0.33
N THR A 37 11.65 -4.50 -0.47
CA THR A 37 12.37 -4.70 -1.74
C THR A 37 11.42 -5.10 -2.87
N ASP A 38 10.53 -6.07 -2.64
CA ASP A 38 9.57 -6.53 -3.65
C ASP A 38 8.59 -5.39 -4.04
N LEU A 39 8.12 -4.60 -3.06
CA LEU A 39 7.23 -3.46 -3.30
C LEU A 39 7.92 -2.30 -4.04
N ARG A 40 9.19 -2.02 -3.73
CA ARG A 40 10.02 -1.03 -4.45
C ARG A 40 10.18 -1.44 -5.91
N GLN A 41 10.66 -2.66 -6.16
CA GLN A 41 10.87 -3.17 -7.50
C GLN A 41 9.60 -3.10 -8.35
N TYR A 42 8.45 -3.46 -7.77
CA TYR A 42 7.15 -3.36 -8.45
C TYR A 42 6.77 -1.92 -8.84
N SER A 43 7.05 -0.96 -7.94
CA SER A 43 6.71 0.46 -8.11
C SER A 43 7.66 1.14 -9.11
N GLU A 44 8.96 0.86 -8.99
CA GLU A 44 9.99 1.35 -9.91
C GLU A 44 9.76 0.85 -11.34
N ALA A 45 9.37 -0.42 -11.52
CA ALA A 45 9.02 -0.98 -12.83
C ALA A 45 7.83 -0.28 -13.51
N ARG A 46 7.08 0.57 -12.79
CA ARG A 46 5.93 1.35 -13.29
C ARG A 46 6.24 2.85 -13.44
N ASP A 47 7.50 3.25 -13.23
CA ASP A 47 7.91 4.66 -13.16
C ASP A 47 7.09 5.46 -12.13
N TRP A 48 6.68 4.81 -11.03
CA TRP A 48 6.00 5.47 -9.92
C TRP A 48 7.01 6.09 -8.95
N VAL A 49 6.66 7.24 -8.37
CA VAL A 49 7.46 7.92 -7.36
C VAL A 49 7.05 7.40 -5.98
N ILE A 50 7.98 6.72 -5.31
CA ILE A 50 7.78 6.26 -3.93
C ILE A 50 7.98 7.46 -3.01
N THR A 51 6.93 7.88 -2.30
CA THR A 51 6.98 9.03 -1.39
C THR A 51 7.38 8.64 0.03
N CYS A 52 7.01 7.44 0.46
CA CYS A 52 7.31 6.91 1.78
C CYS A 52 7.12 5.39 1.85
N GLU A 53 7.71 4.82 2.90
CA GLU A 53 7.60 3.42 3.27
C GLU A 53 7.09 3.35 4.71
N LEU A 54 6.00 2.63 4.89
CA LEU A 54 5.19 2.68 6.11
C LEU A 54 4.95 1.25 6.60
N ILE A 55 5.56 0.90 7.73
CA ILE A 55 5.44 -0.43 8.35
C ILE A 55 4.80 -0.31 9.72
N ASP A 56 3.61 -0.88 9.85
CA ASP A 56 2.97 -1.13 11.14
C ASP A 56 3.44 -2.48 11.69
N ARG A 57 3.92 -2.48 12.93
CA ARG A 57 4.51 -3.68 13.58
C ARG A 57 3.54 -4.46 14.46
N GLN A 58 2.27 -4.05 14.47
CA GLN A 58 1.20 -4.74 15.16
C GLN A 58 0.71 -5.95 14.35
N SER A 59 -0.17 -6.76 14.96
CA SER A 59 -0.87 -7.81 14.24
C SER A 59 -1.79 -7.23 13.17
N ILE A 60 -1.94 -7.92 12.04
CA ILE A 60 -2.93 -7.57 11.00
C ILE A 60 -4.37 -7.56 11.52
N GLY A 61 -4.64 -8.17 12.69
CA GLY A 61 -5.94 -8.12 13.36
C GLY A 61 -6.19 -6.84 14.17
N THR A 62 -5.17 -6.02 14.41
CA THR A 62 -5.30 -4.72 15.08
C THR A 62 -6.17 -3.80 14.24
N ALA A 63 -7.10 -3.06 14.85
CA ALA A 63 -8.00 -2.17 14.10
C ALA A 63 -7.19 -1.10 13.36
N LEU A 64 -7.65 -0.68 12.19
CA LEU A 64 -6.95 0.34 11.38
C LEU A 64 -6.73 1.66 12.15
N GLY A 65 -7.67 2.05 13.01
CA GLY A 65 -7.54 3.24 13.86
C GLY A 65 -6.42 3.17 14.90
N ASP A 66 -5.91 1.99 15.19
CA ASP A 66 -4.84 1.76 16.19
C ASP A 66 -3.47 1.52 15.52
N ARG A 67 -3.39 1.69 14.19
CA ARG A 67 -2.18 1.48 13.39
C ARG A 67 -1.55 2.84 13.04
N PRO A 68 -0.48 3.27 13.71
CA PRO A 68 0.06 4.63 13.55
C PRO A 68 0.54 4.93 12.13
N GLN A 69 1.13 3.96 11.42
CA GLN A 69 1.56 4.20 10.04
C GLN A 69 0.38 4.21 9.07
N TRP A 70 -0.69 3.44 9.33
CA TRP A 70 -1.95 3.56 8.62
C TRP A 70 -2.57 4.96 8.76
N LEU A 71 -2.68 5.50 9.98
CA LEU A 71 -3.21 6.85 10.20
C LEU A 71 -2.38 7.90 9.45
N ARG A 72 -1.05 7.77 9.48
CA ARG A 72 -0.15 8.62 8.69
C ARG A 72 -0.41 8.51 7.19
N LEU A 73 -0.59 7.29 6.68
CA LEU A 73 -0.91 7.05 5.26
C LEU A 73 -2.22 7.73 4.86
N GLN A 74 -3.25 7.67 5.71
CA GLN A 74 -4.52 8.36 5.47
C GLN A 74 -4.32 9.86 5.30
N THR A 75 -3.56 10.49 6.21
CA THR A 75 -3.24 11.92 6.10
C THR A 75 -2.49 12.27 4.81
N LEU A 76 -1.56 11.43 4.35
CA LEU A 76 -0.82 11.66 3.10
C LEU A 76 -1.74 11.59 1.86
N ILE A 77 -2.73 10.69 1.88
CA ILE A 77 -3.72 10.57 0.80
C ILE A 77 -4.71 11.75 0.84
N GLU A 78 -5.19 12.12 2.03
CA GLU A 78 -6.09 13.27 2.23
C GLU A 78 -5.47 14.59 1.76
N ARG A 79 -4.14 14.74 1.87
CA ARG A 79 -3.39 15.91 1.39
C ARG A 79 -3.01 15.85 -0.09
N GLY A 80 -3.30 14.75 -0.79
CA GLY A 80 -2.88 14.54 -2.17
C GLY A 80 -1.37 14.35 -2.35
N GLU A 81 -0.64 14.07 -1.26
CA GLU A 81 0.80 13.76 -1.30
C GLU A 81 1.04 12.34 -1.84
N VAL A 82 0.07 11.44 -1.67
CA VAL A 82 0.05 10.07 -2.15
C VAL A 82 -1.23 9.81 -2.94
N GLN A 83 -1.09 9.17 -4.10
CA GLN A 83 -2.20 8.78 -4.98
C GLN A 83 -2.46 7.27 -4.95
N GLY A 84 -1.51 6.46 -4.47
CA GLY A 84 -1.63 5.01 -4.47
C GLY A 84 -0.96 4.34 -3.28
N ILE A 85 -1.50 3.20 -2.88
CA ILE A 85 -0.94 2.31 -1.88
C ILE A 85 -0.45 1.06 -2.59
N VAL A 86 0.84 0.73 -2.46
CA VAL A 86 1.40 -0.54 -2.91
C VAL A 86 1.62 -1.40 -1.67
N THR A 87 0.96 -2.56 -1.61
CA THR A 87 0.91 -3.38 -0.40
C THR A 87 1.09 -4.86 -0.74
N PRO A 88 1.57 -5.70 0.19
CA PRO A 88 1.73 -7.13 -0.08
C PRO A 88 0.40 -7.82 -0.42
N MET A 89 -0.64 -7.57 0.37
CA MET A 89 -1.98 -8.16 0.19
C MET A 89 -3.02 -7.12 0.58
N ARG A 90 -4.19 -7.11 -0.07
CA ARG A 90 -5.20 -6.09 0.20
C ARG A 90 -5.67 -6.09 1.66
N ARG A 91 -5.69 -7.27 2.29
CA ARG A 91 -6.02 -7.45 3.72
C ARG A 91 -5.13 -6.68 4.69
N MET A 92 -3.95 -6.23 4.25
CA MET A 92 -3.08 -5.37 5.07
C MET A 92 -3.71 -4.00 5.31
N CYS A 93 -4.55 -3.52 4.38
CA CYS A 93 -5.28 -2.24 4.45
C CYS A 93 -6.66 -2.38 5.11
N GLY A 94 -6.96 -3.52 5.73
CA GLY A 94 -8.23 -3.82 6.38
C GLY A 94 -8.50 -5.33 6.34
N LEU A 95 -8.72 -5.97 7.48
CA LEU A 95 -8.86 -7.42 7.48
C LEU A 95 -10.30 -7.87 7.18
N ARG A 96 -11.28 -7.06 7.61
CA ARG A 96 -12.71 -7.40 7.58
C ARG A 96 -13.39 -6.82 6.34
N ASP A 97 -14.45 -7.47 5.87
CA ASP A 97 -15.21 -7.01 4.69
C ASP A 97 -15.75 -5.58 4.83
N LEU A 98 -16.20 -5.22 6.03
CA LEU A 98 -16.64 -3.85 6.33
C LEU A 98 -15.49 -2.84 6.20
N GLU A 99 -14.28 -3.20 6.66
CA GLU A 99 -13.10 -2.35 6.52
C GLU A 99 -12.69 -2.22 5.05
N GLN A 100 -12.81 -3.29 4.27
CA GLN A 100 -12.56 -3.27 2.83
C GLN A 100 -13.56 -2.39 2.08
N THR A 101 -14.85 -2.45 2.44
CA THR A 101 -15.89 -1.59 1.85
C THR A 101 -15.66 -0.12 2.17
N HIS A 102 -15.29 0.18 3.43
CA HIS A 102 -14.93 1.53 3.84
C HIS A 102 -13.65 2.02 3.13
N LEU A 103 -12.66 1.16 2.98
CA LEU A 103 -11.43 1.47 2.23
C LEU A 103 -11.75 1.85 0.79
N ASP A 104 -12.59 1.09 0.10
CA ASP A 104 -12.95 1.33 -1.30
C ASP A 104 -13.66 2.67 -1.48
N THR A 105 -14.60 2.97 -0.59
CA THR A 105 -15.32 4.24 -0.59
C THR A 105 -14.37 5.40 -0.32
N TRP A 106 -13.51 5.26 0.69
CA TRP A 106 -12.54 6.29 1.06
C TRP A 106 -11.50 6.55 -0.04
N LEU A 107 -10.97 5.51 -0.69
CA LEU A 107 -10.04 5.63 -1.82
C LEU A 107 -10.71 6.34 -3.00
N ALA A 108 -11.96 6.00 -3.32
CA ALA A 108 -12.71 6.66 -4.39
C ALA A 108 -12.93 8.15 -4.10
N THR A 109 -13.27 8.52 -2.85
CA THR A 109 -13.42 9.92 -2.44
C THR A 109 -12.15 10.75 -2.64
N HIS A 110 -10.97 10.14 -2.48
CA HIS A 110 -9.68 10.82 -2.58
C HIS A 110 -8.98 10.64 -3.93
N ASN A 111 -9.66 10.06 -4.93
CA ASN A 111 -9.05 9.69 -6.22
C ASN A 111 -7.75 8.87 -6.05
N ALA A 112 -7.72 8.00 -5.05
CA ALA A 112 -6.58 7.16 -4.73
C ALA A 112 -6.85 5.68 -5.09
N PHE A 113 -5.81 4.86 -5.10
CA PHE A 113 -5.91 3.44 -5.41
C PHE A 113 -5.08 2.56 -4.46
N VAL A 114 -5.36 1.26 -4.47
CA VAL A 114 -4.54 0.25 -3.78
C VAL A 114 -4.18 -0.88 -4.73
N VAL A 115 -2.91 -1.30 -4.71
CA VAL A 115 -2.39 -2.41 -5.49
C VAL A 115 -1.80 -3.46 -4.54
N PRO A 116 -2.45 -4.61 -4.40
CA PRO A 116 -1.84 -5.76 -3.74
C PRO A 116 -0.87 -6.49 -4.68
N LEU A 117 0.32 -6.82 -4.20
CA LEU A 117 1.35 -7.52 -4.98
C LEU A 117 1.14 -9.03 -5.04
N TRP A 118 0.68 -9.64 -3.94
CA TRP A 118 0.60 -11.10 -3.75
C TRP A 118 -0.82 -11.64 -3.68
N ASP A 119 -1.83 -10.80 -3.93
CA ASP A 119 -3.19 -11.29 -4.14
C ASP A 119 -3.24 -11.99 -5.51
N ARG A 120 -2.74 -13.23 -5.56
CA ARG A 120 -3.02 -14.10 -6.70
C ARG A 120 -4.51 -14.36 -6.70
N ARG A 121 -5.19 -13.99 -7.79
CA ARG A 121 -6.47 -14.63 -8.10
C ARG A 121 -6.21 -16.14 -8.13
N PRO A 122 -7.10 -17.00 -7.59
CA PRO A 122 -7.12 -18.38 -8.02
C PRO A 122 -7.25 -18.38 -9.54
N THR A 123 -6.30 -19.00 -10.24
CA THR A 123 -6.47 -19.33 -11.65
C THR A 123 -7.78 -20.13 -11.73
N PRO A 124 -8.78 -19.76 -12.54
CA PRO A 124 -9.88 -20.67 -12.78
C PRO A 124 -9.27 -21.98 -13.30
N ALA A 125 -9.66 -23.10 -12.68
CA ALA A 125 -9.30 -24.42 -13.18
C ALA A 125 -9.72 -24.52 -14.65
N PRO A 126 -8.95 -25.23 -15.49
CA PRO A 126 -9.26 -25.39 -16.92
C PRO A 126 -10.64 -26.02 -17.15
#